data_AF-A0A7S3MCB6-F1
#
_entry.id   AF-A0A7S3MCB6-F1
#
_cell.length_a   1.000
_cell.length_b   1.000
_cell.length_c   1.000
_cell.angle_alpha   90.00
_cell.angle_beta   90.00
_cell.angle_gamma   90.00
#
_symmetry.space_group_name_H-M   'P 1'
#
loop_
_entity.id
_entity.type
_entity.pdbx_description
1 polymer ?
#
loop_
_entity_poly.entity_id
_entity_poly.type
_entity_poly.pdbx_seq_one_letter_code
_entity_poly.pdbx_strand_id
1 'polypeptide(L)'
;QPPERGHRAEDLFADLTGGGEESERPLFADAAARAGLVEEGDGKNSDASGGEVDSDFETIDVAQLQELLRDTAAFFEACEAAIANAIAGRQLDQNPQDNMAFEDMHQEQRLLLEQQMQRPQLGSPSELREAMNSICRQCEMEEIDEAEAIDLYDGTMDAGVFYQIAHEYFSTLCRTLTMAV
;
A
#
# COMPACT_ATOMS: atom_id res chain seq x y z
N GLN A 1 63.83 -23.22 7.30
CA GLN A 1 63.77 -21.94 6.55
C GLN A 1 62.36 -21.82 5.97
N PRO A 2 61.59 -20.79 6.36
CA PRO A 2 60.30 -20.48 5.75
C PRO A 2 60.48 -19.54 4.55
N PRO A 3 59.48 -19.44 3.66
CA PRO A 3 59.20 -18.18 3.01
C PRO A 3 57.86 -17.59 3.47
N GLU A 4 57.95 -16.33 3.89
CA GLU A 4 56.88 -15.37 4.10
C GLU A 4 56.27 -14.88 2.79
N ARG A 5 55.07 -14.28 2.90
CA ARG A 5 54.36 -13.27 2.06
C ARG A 5 52.90 -13.74 1.90
N GLY A 6 51.88 -13.16 2.52
CA GLY A 6 51.73 -11.77 2.97
C GLY A 6 51.09 -10.94 1.85
N HIS A 7 49.82 -11.16 1.54
CA HIS A 7 48.97 -10.19 0.84
C HIS A 7 47.58 -10.18 1.47
N ARG A 8 47.32 -9.06 2.12
CA ARG A 8 46.14 -8.71 2.91
C ARG A 8 45.10 -8.14 1.94
N ALA A 9 43.93 -8.77 1.83
CA ALA A 9 42.88 -8.40 0.88
C ALA A 9 41.88 -7.38 1.49
N GLU A 10 42.38 -6.28 2.06
CA GLU A 10 41.54 -5.34 2.84
C GLU A 10 41.52 -3.90 2.29
N ASP A 11 41.83 -3.67 1.00
CA ASP A 11 42.01 -2.31 0.44
C ASP A 11 41.25 -2.07 -0.90
N LEU A 12 40.00 -2.55 -1.02
CA LEU A 12 39.19 -2.40 -2.24
C LEU A 12 37.89 -1.59 -2.08
N PHE A 13 37.58 -1.09 -0.87
CA PHE A 13 36.29 -0.41 -0.61
C PHE A 13 36.42 1.07 -0.25
N ALA A 14 37.61 1.68 -0.35
CA ALA A 14 37.83 3.04 0.14
C ALA A 14 37.47 4.20 -0.82
N ASP A 15 37.06 3.95 -2.07
CA ASP A 15 36.99 5.02 -3.09
C ASP A 15 35.57 5.40 -3.60
N LEU A 16 34.49 4.89 -2.98
CA LEU A 16 33.11 5.16 -3.47
C LEU A 16 32.34 6.25 -2.70
N THR A 17 33.00 7.00 -1.82
CA THR A 17 32.40 8.16 -1.14
C THR A 17 33.01 9.47 -1.66
N GLY A 18 32.83 9.71 -2.95
CA GLY A 18 33.29 10.92 -3.64
C GLY A 18 32.13 11.78 -4.12
N GLY A 19 31.72 12.73 -3.27
CA GLY A 19 31.09 14.03 -3.56
C GLY A 19 30.25 14.23 -4.82
N GLY A 20 28.95 14.45 -4.60
CA GLY A 20 28.05 15.13 -5.52
C GLY A 20 27.02 15.93 -4.72
N GLU A 21 27.46 17.03 -4.11
CA GLU A 21 26.57 18.14 -3.77
C GLU A 21 26.12 18.80 -5.07
N GLU A 22 24.82 18.84 -5.33
CA GLU A 22 24.10 19.93 -6.02
C GLU A 22 22.60 19.56 -6.00
N SER A 23 21.83 20.20 -5.10
CA SER A 23 20.93 21.28 -5.50
C SER A 23 19.77 20.81 -6.39
N GLU A 24 18.61 20.56 -5.79
CA GLU A 24 17.35 21.08 -6.34
C GLU A 24 16.30 21.27 -5.23
N ARG A 25 15.55 22.35 -5.38
CA ARG A 25 14.73 23.06 -4.40
C ARG A 25 13.37 22.37 -4.20
N PRO A 26 12.65 22.62 -3.09
CA PRO A 26 11.28 22.14 -2.93
C PRO A 26 10.37 22.84 -3.96
N LEU A 27 9.78 22.06 -4.88
CA LEU A 27 8.65 22.46 -5.72
C LEU A 27 7.35 21.97 -5.08
N PHE A 28 7.09 22.38 -3.83
CA PHE A 28 5.71 22.46 -3.34
C PHE A 28 5.17 23.83 -3.73
N ALA A 29 4.87 23.98 -5.02
CA ALA A 29 4.14 25.13 -5.54
C ALA A 29 2.65 24.92 -5.24
N ASP A 30 2.17 25.62 -4.23
CA ASP A 30 0.94 26.43 -4.26
C ASP A 30 -0.18 25.91 -5.21
N ALA A 31 -0.99 24.98 -4.72
CA ALA A 31 -2.27 24.60 -5.34
C ALA A 31 -3.46 25.16 -4.54
N ALA A 32 -3.34 26.40 -4.06
CA ALA A 32 -4.35 27.07 -3.26
C ALA A 32 -4.84 28.37 -3.92
N ALA A 33 -5.27 28.33 -5.18
CA ALA A 33 -6.09 29.41 -5.77
C ALA A 33 -6.64 29.08 -7.16
N ARG A 34 -7.77 28.35 -7.26
CA ARG A 34 -8.73 28.56 -8.36
C ARG A 34 -10.16 28.49 -7.86
N ALA A 35 -10.56 29.54 -7.18
CA ALA A 35 -11.95 29.94 -7.10
C ALA A 35 -12.38 30.57 -8.44
N GLY A 36 -13.45 30.03 -9.03
CA GLY A 36 -14.32 30.75 -9.96
C GLY A 36 -14.16 30.43 -11.45
N LEU A 37 -15.06 29.57 -11.98
CA LEU A 37 -15.91 29.95 -13.12
C LEU A 37 -17.09 28.97 -13.31
N VAL A 38 -18.28 29.48 -12.99
CA VAL A 38 -19.63 29.21 -13.50
C VAL A 38 -19.83 28.01 -14.46
N GLU A 39 -20.67 27.06 -14.06
CA GLU A 39 -21.65 26.44 -14.98
C GLU A 39 -23.00 26.30 -14.24
N GLU A 40 -23.97 27.14 -14.65
CA GLU A 40 -25.37 27.00 -14.27
C GLU A 40 -25.99 25.89 -15.13
N GLY A 41 -26.04 24.68 -14.58
CA GLY A 41 -26.82 23.56 -15.11
C GLY A 41 -28.15 23.45 -14.38
N ASP A 42 -29.19 24.13 -14.90
CA ASP A 42 -30.59 23.91 -14.52
C ASP A 42 -31.01 22.50 -14.93
N GLY A 43 -31.22 21.63 -13.94
CA GLY A 43 -31.49 20.21 -14.15
C GLY A 43 -32.23 19.60 -12.95
N LYS A 44 -33.45 20.08 -12.70
CA LYS A 44 -34.48 19.41 -11.90
C LYS A 44 -34.48 17.89 -12.14
N ASN A 45 -34.32 17.09 -11.08
CA ASN A 45 -35.35 16.14 -10.62
C ASN A 45 -34.90 15.25 -9.45
N SER A 46 -35.86 15.00 -8.56
CA SER A 46 -36.01 13.87 -7.62
C SER A 46 -35.14 13.93 -6.37
N ASP A 47 -35.67 14.36 -5.22
CA ASP A 47 -36.61 13.58 -4.39
C ASP A 47 -36.08 12.17 -4.10
N ALA A 48 -35.28 12.04 -3.03
CA ALA A 48 -35.37 10.95 -2.06
C ALA A 48 -34.32 11.10 -0.95
N SER A 49 -34.83 11.12 0.27
CA SER A 49 -34.16 10.65 1.47
C SER A 49 -32.97 11.47 1.97
N GLY A 50 -33.30 12.59 2.63
CA GLY A 50 -32.56 13.06 3.80
C GLY A 50 -32.68 12.02 4.91
N GLY A 51 -32.00 10.89 4.74
CA GLY A 51 -31.65 10.00 5.82
C GLY A 51 -30.54 10.71 6.58
N GLU A 52 -30.85 11.14 7.78
CA GLU A 52 -29.89 11.51 8.79
C GLU A 52 -29.05 10.25 9.00
N VAL A 53 -27.95 10.14 8.26
CA VAL A 53 -26.87 9.25 8.66
C VAL A 53 -26.32 9.92 9.91
N ASP A 54 -26.88 9.51 11.04
CA ASP A 54 -26.10 9.28 12.26
C ASP A 54 -24.98 8.29 11.89
N SER A 55 -24.04 8.71 11.03
CA SER A 55 -22.73 8.12 11.02
C SER A 55 -22.14 8.62 12.31
N ASP A 56 -22.36 7.84 13.34
CA ASP A 56 -21.54 7.79 14.54
C ASP A 56 -20.07 7.70 14.07
N PHE A 57 -19.50 8.86 13.70
CA PHE A 57 -18.07 9.15 13.73
C PHE A 57 -17.64 9.16 15.22
N GLU A 58 -18.10 8.17 15.99
CA GLU A 58 -17.65 7.85 17.32
C GLU A 58 -16.23 7.34 17.15
N THR A 59 -15.29 8.29 17.07
CA THR A 59 -13.87 8.10 17.33
C THR A 59 -13.23 7.03 16.47
N ILE A 60 -12.62 7.46 15.35
CA ILE A 60 -11.52 6.72 14.71
C ILE A 60 -10.67 6.10 15.83
N ASP A 61 -10.54 4.77 15.85
CA ASP A 61 -9.87 4.07 16.95
C ASP A 61 -8.35 4.18 16.77
N VAL A 62 -7.84 5.39 17.04
CA VAL A 62 -6.42 5.75 16.92
C VAL A 62 -5.56 4.80 17.77
N ALA A 63 -6.11 4.26 18.86
CA ALA A 63 -5.41 3.29 19.71
C ALA A 63 -5.19 1.97 18.97
N GLN A 64 -6.20 1.45 18.28
CA GLN A 64 -6.09 0.24 17.48
C GLN A 64 -5.11 0.41 16.31
N LEU A 65 -5.17 1.54 15.60
CA LEU A 65 -4.23 1.83 14.51
C LEU A 65 -2.78 1.94 15.03
N GLN A 66 -2.57 2.58 16.19
CA GLN A 66 -1.24 2.66 16.81
C GLN A 66 -0.74 1.31 17.31
N GLU A 67 -1.62 0.44 17.82
CA GLU A 67 -1.28 -0.92 18.23
C GLU A 67 -0.86 -1.76 17.01
N LEU A 68 -1.62 -1.67 15.91
CA LEU A 68 -1.31 -2.34 14.66
C LEU A 68 0.03 -1.87 14.10
N LEU A 69 0.29 -0.56 14.06
CA LEU A 69 1.57 0.00 13.59
C LEU A 69 2.75 -0.31 14.53
N ARG A 70 2.50 -0.58 15.82
CA ARG A 70 3.56 -1.03 16.75
C ARG A 70 3.99 -2.46 16.47
N ASP A 71 3.07 -3.31 16.06
CA ASP A 71 3.38 -4.68 15.65
C ASP A 71 3.66 -4.73 14.14
N THR A 72 4.91 -4.41 13.78
CA THR A 72 5.37 -4.42 12.39
C THR A 72 5.14 -5.76 11.68
N ALA A 73 5.12 -6.87 12.43
CA ALA A 73 4.88 -8.19 11.85
C ALA A 73 3.39 -8.39 11.54
N ALA A 74 2.51 -8.07 12.49
CA ALA A 74 1.07 -8.13 12.28
C ALA A 74 0.59 -7.15 11.20
N PHE A 75 1.17 -5.95 11.14
CA PHE A 75 0.86 -4.98 10.08
C PHE A 75 1.33 -5.47 8.70
N PHE A 76 2.50 -6.10 8.61
CA PHE A 76 2.97 -6.70 7.36
C PHE A 76 2.06 -7.86 6.91
N GLU A 77 1.64 -8.73 7.83
CA GLU A 77 0.69 -9.81 7.53
C GLU A 77 -0.67 -9.27 7.06
N ALA A 78 -1.18 -8.21 7.71
CA ALA A 78 -2.39 -7.52 7.28
C ALA A 78 -2.23 -6.91 5.87
N CYS A 79 -1.05 -6.35 5.57
CA CYS A 79 -0.74 -5.84 4.24
C CYS A 79 -0.72 -6.96 3.19
N GLU A 80 -0.05 -8.09 3.45
CA GLU A 80 -0.03 -9.22 2.53
C GLU A 80 -1.43 -9.81 2.30
N ALA A 81 -2.23 -9.93 3.36
CA ALA A 81 -3.61 -10.37 3.27
C ALA A 81 -4.47 -9.39 2.46
N ALA A 82 -4.30 -8.08 2.65
CA ALA A 82 -5.01 -7.05 1.91
C ALA A 82 -4.68 -7.07 0.42
N ILE A 83 -3.40 -7.21 0.06
CA ILE A 83 -2.96 -7.36 -1.34
C ILE A 83 -3.53 -8.65 -1.92
N ALA A 84 -3.42 -9.78 -1.20
CA ALA A 84 -3.94 -11.06 -1.67
C ALA A 84 -5.45 -10.99 -1.93
N ASN A 85 -6.21 -10.32 -1.07
CA ASN A 85 -7.65 -10.10 -1.25
C ASN A 85 -7.96 -9.19 -2.42
N ALA A 86 -7.23 -8.08 -2.59
CA ALA A 86 -7.42 -7.15 -3.72
C ALA A 86 -7.14 -7.83 -5.07
N ILE A 87 -6.16 -8.72 -5.13
CA ILE A 87 -5.85 -9.51 -6.34
C ILE A 87 -6.87 -10.64 -6.53
N ALA A 88 -7.23 -11.36 -5.46
CA ALA A 88 -8.20 -12.45 -5.52
C ALA A 88 -9.62 -11.96 -5.88
N GLY A 89 -9.98 -10.73 -5.49
CA GLY A 89 -11.21 -10.05 -5.91
C GLY A 89 -11.37 -9.98 -7.44
N ARG A 90 -10.26 -9.99 -8.19
CA ARG A 90 -10.27 -10.07 -9.67
C ARG A 90 -10.56 -11.46 -10.22
N GLN A 91 -10.27 -12.52 -9.46
CA GLN A 91 -10.38 -13.91 -9.93
C GLN A 91 -11.73 -14.57 -9.62
N LEU A 92 -12.55 -13.99 -8.74
CA LEU A 92 -13.85 -14.59 -8.37
C LEU A 92 -14.90 -14.62 -9.50
N ASP A 93 -14.65 -14.00 -10.66
CA ASP A 93 -15.47 -14.16 -11.87
C ASP A 93 -14.98 -15.30 -12.80
N GLN A 94 -13.81 -15.90 -12.53
CA GLN A 94 -13.29 -17.02 -13.31
C GLN A 94 -13.65 -18.34 -12.62
N ASN A 95 -14.84 -18.85 -12.94
CA ASN A 95 -15.34 -20.18 -12.59
C ASN A 95 -14.30 -21.29 -12.88
N PRO A 96 -13.63 -21.90 -11.88
CA PRO A 96 -12.71 -23.01 -12.10
C PRO A 96 -13.49 -24.33 -11.96
N GLN A 97 -14.34 -24.61 -12.94
CA GLN A 97 -14.88 -25.96 -13.15
C GLN A 97 -14.20 -26.54 -14.38
N ASP A 98 -13.07 -27.23 -14.21
CA ASP A 98 -12.88 -28.60 -14.69
C ASP A 98 -11.47 -29.12 -14.34
N ASN A 99 -11.35 -30.44 -14.21
CA ASN A 99 -10.14 -31.24 -14.04
C ASN A 99 -9.42 -31.26 -12.68
N MET A 100 -10.00 -32.06 -11.77
CA MET A 100 -9.19 -32.95 -10.94
C MET A 100 -8.87 -34.23 -11.74
N ALA A 101 -7.59 -34.56 -11.91
CA ALA A 101 -7.00 -35.82 -11.43
C ALA A 101 -5.65 -36.11 -12.11
N PHE A 102 -4.73 -36.64 -11.30
CA PHE A 102 -3.56 -37.44 -11.67
C PHE A 102 -2.25 -36.69 -11.99
N GLU A 103 -1.49 -36.27 -10.96
CA GLU A 103 0.00 -36.25 -10.90
C GLU A 103 0.52 -35.82 -9.49
N ASP A 104 0.25 -36.67 -8.49
CA ASP A 104 0.14 -36.35 -7.04
C ASP A 104 1.45 -36.31 -6.20
N MET A 105 2.63 -35.94 -6.73
CA MET A 105 3.80 -35.80 -5.83
C MET A 105 4.91 -34.84 -6.28
N HIS A 106 5.21 -34.80 -7.58
CA HIS A 106 6.15 -33.79 -8.11
C HIS A 106 5.48 -32.42 -8.29
N GLN A 107 4.16 -32.40 -8.38
CA GLN A 107 3.38 -31.18 -8.54
C GLN A 107 3.29 -30.38 -7.25
N GLU A 108 3.25 -31.01 -6.07
CA GLU A 108 3.17 -30.31 -4.78
C GLU A 108 4.43 -29.50 -4.49
N GLN A 109 5.62 -30.05 -4.78
CA GLN A 109 6.88 -29.31 -4.60
C GLN A 109 7.00 -28.15 -5.60
N ARG A 110 6.46 -28.30 -6.81
CA ARG A 110 6.37 -27.23 -7.81
C ARG A 110 5.35 -26.16 -7.43
N LEU A 111 4.21 -26.54 -6.89
CA LEU A 111 3.18 -25.63 -6.40
C LEU A 111 3.68 -24.83 -5.19
N LEU A 112 4.44 -25.46 -4.28
CA LEU A 112 5.11 -24.73 -3.20
C LEU A 112 6.14 -23.73 -3.72
N LEU A 113 6.87 -24.07 -4.78
CA LEU A 113 7.84 -23.16 -5.39
C LEU A 113 7.16 -22.03 -6.20
N GLU A 114 6.08 -22.33 -6.94
CA GLU A 114 5.25 -21.34 -7.65
C GLU A 114 4.53 -20.41 -6.66
N GLN A 115 4.03 -20.94 -5.54
CA GLN A 115 3.42 -20.16 -4.47
C GLN A 115 4.44 -19.24 -3.78
N GLN A 116 5.70 -19.66 -3.65
CA GLN A 116 6.78 -18.81 -3.15
C GLN A 116 7.28 -17.78 -4.19
N MET A 117 7.12 -18.04 -5.49
CA MET A 117 7.55 -17.13 -6.54
C MET A 117 6.51 -16.08 -6.92
N GLN A 118 5.22 -16.32 -6.70
CA GLN A 118 4.18 -15.33 -6.91
C GLN A 118 4.03 -14.47 -5.66
N ARG A 119 5.03 -13.61 -5.42
CA ARG A 119 4.82 -12.49 -4.50
C ARG A 119 3.68 -11.63 -5.07
N PRO A 120 2.58 -11.46 -4.34
CA PRO A 120 1.45 -10.71 -4.84
C PRO A 120 1.90 -9.27 -5.09
N GLN A 121 1.62 -8.78 -6.30
CA GLN A 121 2.03 -7.45 -6.78
C GLN A 121 0.78 -6.67 -7.19
N LEU A 122 0.71 -5.42 -6.75
CA LEU A 122 -0.37 -4.51 -7.14
C LEU A 122 0.01 -3.89 -8.48
N GLY A 123 -0.76 -4.21 -9.51
CA GLY A 123 -0.56 -3.76 -10.89
C GLY A 123 -1.40 -2.54 -11.27
N SER A 124 -2.17 -1.97 -10.34
CA SER A 124 -3.08 -0.87 -10.62
C SER A 124 -3.48 -0.06 -9.37
N PRO A 125 -3.89 1.20 -9.54
CA PRO A 125 -4.36 2.05 -8.44
C PRO A 125 -5.65 1.51 -7.79
N SER A 126 -6.49 0.79 -8.54
CA SER A 126 -7.70 0.18 -7.98
C SER A 126 -7.40 -0.95 -7.00
N GLU A 127 -6.36 -1.76 -7.27
CA GLU A 127 -5.90 -2.78 -6.32
C GLU A 127 -5.26 -2.14 -5.09
N LEU A 128 -4.47 -1.07 -5.27
CA LEU A 128 -3.91 -0.29 -4.16
C LEU A 128 -5.02 0.23 -3.25
N ARG A 129 -6.04 0.89 -3.84
CA ARG A 129 -7.20 1.40 -3.11
C ARG A 129 -7.88 0.30 -2.32
N GLU A 130 -8.14 -0.84 -2.94
CA GLU A 130 -8.83 -1.95 -2.29
C GLU A 130 -8.01 -2.55 -1.14
N ALA A 131 -6.70 -2.66 -1.31
CA ALA A 131 -5.78 -3.09 -0.26
C ALA A 131 -5.74 -2.09 0.90
N MET A 132 -5.62 -0.78 0.62
CA MET A 132 -5.63 0.25 1.66
C MET A 132 -6.98 0.31 2.38
N ASN A 133 -8.09 0.25 1.66
CA ASN A 133 -9.43 0.27 2.25
C ASN A 133 -9.71 -0.98 3.08
N SER A 134 -9.09 -2.13 2.77
CA SER A 134 -9.15 -3.30 3.64
C SER A 134 -8.55 -3.00 5.03
N ILE A 135 -7.45 -2.25 5.10
CA ILE A 135 -6.82 -1.85 6.36
C ILE A 135 -7.66 -0.74 7.03
N CYS A 136 -8.15 0.24 6.26
CA CYS A 136 -9.01 1.31 6.79
C CYS A 136 -10.26 0.73 7.46
N ARG A 137 -10.95 -0.23 6.83
CA ARG A 137 -12.12 -0.92 7.41
C ARG A 137 -11.78 -1.67 8.70
N GLN A 138 -10.61 -2.28 8.76
CA GLN A 138 -10.17 -3.02 9.95
C GLN A 138 -9.93 -2.09 11.15
N CYS A 139 -9.57 -0.83 10.88
CA CYS A 139 -9.31 0.20 11.89
C CYS A 139 -10.44 1.25 11.99
N GLU A 140 -11.60 0.98 11.36
CA GLU A 140 -12.76 1.88 11.31
C GLU A 140 -12.42 3.32 10.87
N MET A 141 -11.57 3.41 9.84
CA MET A 141 -11.07 4.66 9.28
C MET A 141 -11.79 5.04 7.98
N GLU A 142 -11.66 6.31 7.59
CA GLU A 142 -12.08 6.79 6.30
C GLU A 142 -11.39 6.02 5.17
N GLU A 143 -12.21 5.56 4.22
CA GLU A 143 -11.74 4.87 3.03
C GLU A 143 -11.15 5.88 2.04
N ILE A 144 -10.08 5.46 1.38
CA ILE A 144 -9.39 6.24 0.35
C ILE A 144 -10.22 6.17 -0.94
N ASP A 145 -10.43 7.33 -1.55
CA ASP A 145 -11.16 7.42 -2.82
C ASP A 145 -10.28 7.07 -4.03
N GLU A 146 -10.87 7.08 -5.23
CA GLU A 146 -10.13 6.73 -6.45
C GLU A 146 -9.07 7.75 -6.84
N ALA A 147 -9.33 9.05 -6.63
CA ALA A 147 -8.39 10.11 -6.95
C ALA A 147 -7.17 10.04 -6.04
N GLU A 148 -7.38 9.87 -4.73
CA GLU A 148 -6.29 9.69 -3.76
C GLU A 148 -5.44 8.45 -4.07
N ALA A 149 -6.06 7.32 -4.44
CA ALA A 149 -5.34 6.12 -4.81
C ALA A 149 -4.52 6.29 -6.11
N ILE A 150 -5.01 7.09 -7.07
CA ILE A 150 -4.27 7.44 -8.29
C ILE A 150 -3.04 8.29 -7.93
N ASP A 151 -3.19 9.26 -7.02
CA ASP A 151 -2.09 10.12 -6.59
C ASP A 151 -1.01 9.35 -5.79
N LEU A 152 -1.40 8.32 -5.04
CA LEU A 152 -0.49 7.44 -4.29
C LEU A 152 0.21 6.38 -5.17
N TYR A 153 -0.34 6.06 -6.34
CA TYR A 153 0.14 4.98 -7.20
C TYR A 153 1.18 5.47 -8.22
N ASP A 154 2.46 5.14 -7.99
CA ASP A 154 3.57 5.50 -8.90
C ASP A 154 4.01 4.34 -9.83
N GLY A 155 3.26 3.23 -9.87
CA GLY A 155 3.55 2.08 -10.72
C GLY A 155 3.38 0.74 -10.03
N THR A 156 3.80 -0.34 -10.71
CA THR A 156 3.71 -1.70 -10.18
C THR A 156 4.48 -1.80 -8.87
N MET A 157 3.81 -2.21 -7.80
CA MET A 157 4.41 -2.28 -6.47
C MET A 157 4.31 -3.69 -5.90
N ASP A 158 5.41 -4.14 -5.30
CA ASP A 158 5.43 -5.37 -4.51
C ASP A 158 4.97 -5.11 -3.06
N ALA A 159 4.73 -6.19 -2.32
CA ALA A 159 4.28 -6.11 -0.93
C ALA A 159 5.18 -5.27 -0.01
N GLY A 160 6.49 -5.21 -0.26
CA GLY A 160 7.41 -4.38 0.51
C GLY A 160 7.22 -2.89 0.26
N VAL A 161 7.04 -2.49 -1.00
CA VAL A 161 6.74 -1.09 -1.36
C VAL A 161 5.36 -0.68 -0.84
N PHE A 162 4.35 -1.53 -1.01
CA PHE A 162 3.02 -1.28 -0.45
C PHE A 162 3.07 -1.12 1.07
N TYR A 163 3.74 -2.02 1.78
CA TYR A 163 3.93 -1.91 3.22
C TYR A 163 4.55 -0.57 3.62
N GLN A 164 5.59 -0.13 2.91
CA GLN A 164 6.26 1.13 3.21
C GLN A 164 5.33 2.34 3.02
N ILE A 165 4.58 2.38 1.91
CA ILE A 165 3.61 3.44 1.62
C ILE A 165 2.49 3.43 2.67
N ALA A 166 1.88 2.27 2.92
CA ALA A 166 0.81 2.12 3.90
C ALA A 166 1.29 2.53 5.30
N HIS A 167 2.47 2.06 5.71
CA HIS A 167 3.05 2.42 6.99
C HIS A 167 3.27 3.93 7.13
N GLU A 168 3.80 4.59 6.10
CA GLU A 168 4.01 6.05 6.10
C GLU A 168 2.68 6.81 6.14
N TYR A 169 1.71 6.40 5.34
CA TYR A 169 0.37 6.98 5.30
C TYR A 169 -0.32 6.91 6.66
N PHE A 170 -0.45 5.70 7.22
CA PHE A 170 -1.12 5.50 8.51
C PHE A 170 -0.33 6.09 9.68
N SER A 171 1.00 6.10 9.62
CA SER A 171 1.83 6.78 10.62
C SER A 171 1.63 8.29 10.60
N THR A 172 1.53 8.89 9.41
CA THR A 172 1.26 10.32 9.26
C THR A 172 -0.13 10.64 9.77
N LEU A 173 -1.13 9.85 9.38
CA LEU A 173 -2.52 9.99 9.81
C LEU A 173 -2.66 9.86 11.33
N CYS A 174 -1.98 8.89 11.95
CA CYS A 174 -1.89 8.78 13.41
C CYS A 174 -1.38 10.07 14.06
N ARG A 175 -0.34 10.69 13.49
CA ARG A 175 0.26 11.91 14.04
C ARG A 175 -0.68 13.10 13.92
N THR A 176 -1.34 13.27 12.78
CA THR A 176 -2.31 14.36 12.58
C THR A 176 -3.51 14.21 13.51
N LEU A 177 -4.06 13.00 13.65
CA LEU A 177 -5.20 12.73 14.54
C LEU A 177 -4.83 12.93 16.01
N THR A 178 -3.63 12.50 16.43
CA THR A 178 -3.17 12.69 17.82
C THR A 178 -2.94 14.16 18.17
N MET A 179 -2.60 15.02 17.20
CA MET A 179 -2.42 16.46 17.43
C MET A 179 -3.73 17.25 17.42
N ALA A 180 -4.79 16.70 16.83
CA ALA A 180 -6.10 17.35 16.73
C ALA A 180 -6.96 17.22 18.00
N VAL A 181 -6.57 16.31 18.92
CA VAL A 181 -7.19 16.07 20.23
C VAL A 181 -6.49 16.86 21.32
#